data_AF-A0A534Z5S1-F1
#
_entry.id   AF-A0A534Z5S1-F1
#
_cell.length_a   1.000
_cell.length_b   1.000
_cell.length_c   1.000
_cell.angle_alpha   90.00
_cell.angle_beta   90.00
_cell.angle_gamma   90.00
#
_symmetry.space_group_name_H-M   'P 1'
#
loop_
_entity.id
_entity.type
_entity.pdbx_description
1 polymer ?
#
loop_
_entity_poly.entity_id
_entity_poly.type
_entity_poly.pdbx_seq_one_letter_code
_entity_poly.pdbx_strand_id
1 'polypeptide(L)'
;MFRPRRFTPEEIQLLQLVADRAALAIDHARLFREAQETRAHAEAANRAKDEFLSVLSHELRTPLTPILAWTRMLRRAGLEPEVVQRALDAIERSTKSQAHLVEDLLDVSRIVSGKLHVDLRPVEFPEVIEAAVDSVRSAADARRIRLQVLLDPQAGVVLGDPQRLQQVVWNLLSNAIKFSPASGRVEVRLEAADSHVELKVSDAGQGIPAEFLPHIFERFRQADSSTTRAHGGLGVGLAIVHHLVEQHGGTVRAESPGPGQGSTFTVRLPVTAERWHRSAVEPAHGSSTGDHPSLQGLRVLLVEDDRDTAEVLESLVTASGAKATTASSVAEALDVLARQRVDVLVSDIGLPGDDGYALIHRLREREHQQWGLPAIALSAYARPEDRDRALASGFQAHVAKPVDPGELLAVIARLAQPAEGKQSSPL
;
A
#
# COMPACT_ATOMS: atom_id res chain seq x y z
N MET A 1 -52.01 4.40 68.34
CA MET A 1 -50.91 3.54 68.82
C MET A 1 -50.88 2.27 67.96
N PHE A 2 -50.12 2.25 66.86
CA PHE A 2 -50.00 1.05 66.02
C PHE A 2 -49.08 0.06 66.73
N ARG A 3 -49.60 -1.08 67.17
CA ARG A 3 -48.75 -2.18 67.66
C ARG A 3 -48.10 -2.84 66.44
N PRO A 4 -46.77 -3.02 66.42
CA PRO A 4 -46.11 -3.72 65.31
C PRO A 4 -46.62 -5.17 65.26
N ARG A 5 -47.25 -5.53 64.13
CA ARG A 5 -47.61 -6.92 63.84
C ARG A 5 -46.32 -7.69 63.55
N ARG A 6 -46.11 -8.81 64.23
CA ARG A 6 -45.05 -9.76 63.89
C ARG A 6 -45.56 -10.66 62.79
N PHE A 7 -44.76 -10.84 61.74
CA PHE A 7 -45.08 -11.77 60.66
C PHE A 7 -45.12 -13.20 61.20
N THR A 8 -46.08 -14.00 60.74
CA THR A 8 -46.08 -15.44 61.00
C THR A 8 -45.01 -16.13 60.16
N PRO A 9 -44.56 -17.34 60.54
CA PRO A 9 -43.60 -18.11 59.74
C PRO A 9 -44.07 -18.33 58.29
N GLU A 10 -45.37 -18.54 58.07
CA GLU A 10 -45.98 -18.70 56.75
C GLU A 10 -45.92 -17.42 55.91
N GLU A 11 -46.14 -16.25 56.52
CA GLU A 11 -46.00 -14.96 55.85
C GLU A 11 -44.55 -14.68 55.45
N ILE A 12 -43.59 -15.05 56.30
CA ILE A 12 -42.16 -14.92 55.98
C ILE A 12 -41.79 -15.83 54.80
N GLN A 13 -42.25 -17.08 54.79
CA GLN A 13 -42.01 -18.01 53.68
C GLN A 13 -42.62 -17.51 52.36
N LEU A 14 -43.82 -16.95 52.42
CA LEU A 14 -44.47 -16.36 51.24
C LEU A 14 -43.70 -15.15 50.71
N LEU A 15 -43.25 -14.26 51.60
CA LEU A 15 -42.45 -13.09 51.24
C LEU A 15 -41.09 -13.50 50.64
N GLN A 16 -40.43 -14.51 51.20
CA GLN A 16 -39.19 -15.07 50.65
C GLN A 16 -39.42 -15.65 49.25
N LEU A 17 -40.47 -16.46 49.07
CA LEU A 17 -40.79 -17.02 47.75
C LEU A 17 -41.07 -15.94 46.69
N VAL A 18 -41.78 -14.86 47.07
CA VAL A 18 -42.03 -13.72 46.18
C VAL A 18 -40.73 -12.98 45.88
N ALA A 19 -39.89 -12.74 46.89
CA ALA A 19 -38.60 -12.08 46.71
C ALA A 19 -37.67 -12.89 45.80
N ASP A 20 -37.58 -14.21 45.99
CA ASP A 20 -36.77 -15.11 45.17
C ASP A 20 -37.27 -15.15 43.71
N ARG A 21 -38.59 -15.22 43.51
CA ARG A 21 -39.19 -15.16 42.17
C ARG A 21 -38.97 -13.81 41.50
N ALA A 22 -39.07 -12.70 42.24
CA ALA A 22 -38.80 -11.37 41.72
C ALA A 22 -37.32 -11.20 41.35
N ALA A 23 -36.40 -11.67 42.19
CA ALA A 23 -34.96 -11.66 41.91
C ALA A 23 -34.64 -12.47 40.64
N LEU A 24 -35.17 -13.69 40.53
CA LEU A 24 -34.98 -14.54 39.35
C LEU A 24 -35.54 -13.89 38.07
N ALA A 25 -36.72 -13.27 38.15
CA ALA A 25 -37.31 -12.56 37.02
C ALA A 25 -36.47 -11.36 36.57
N ILE A 26 -35.91 -10.60 37.52
CA ILE A 26 -35.01 -9.47 37.23
C ILE A 26 -33.72 -9.98 36.56
N ASP A 27 -33.11 -11.04 37.07
CA ASP A 27 -31.91 -11.63 36.50
C ASP A 27 -32.14 -12.17 35.09
N HIS A 28 -33.26 -12.88 34.86
CA HIS A 28 -33.64 -13.33 33.53
C HIS A 28 -33.85 -12.16 32.56
N ALA A 29 -34.51 -11.08 33.00
CA ALA A 29 -34.70 -9.89 32.17
C ALA A 29 -33.38 -9.15 31.86
N ARG A 30 -32.40 -9.20 32.77
CA ARG A 30 -31.05 -8.67 32.54
C ARG A 30 -30.29 -9.53 31.51
N LEU A 31 -30.19 -10.83 31.75
CA LEU A 31 -29.50 -11.76 30.85
C LEU A 31 -30.12 -11.78 29.45
N PHE A 32 -31.45 -11.70 29.36
CA PHE A 32 -32.13 -11.61 28.07
C PHE A 32 -31.77 -10.34 27.30
N ARG A 33 -31.67 -9.19 27.98
CA ARG A 33 -31.25 -7.92 27.35
C ARG A 33 -29.80 -7.99 26.87
N GLU A 34 -28.88 -8.47 27.70
CA GLU A 34 -27.47 -8.63 27.34
C GLU A 34 -27.29 -9.59 26.16
N ALA A 35 -28.05 -10.69 26.13
CA ALA A 35 -28.06 -11.63 25.02
C ALA A 35 -28.61 -10.98 23.73
N GLN A 36 -29.66 -10.17 23.83
CA GLN A 36 -30.22 -9.44 22.69
C GLN A 36 -29.24 -8.39 22.14
N GLU A 37 -28.57 -7.63 23.01
CA GLU A 37 -27.55 -6.65 22.63
C GLU A 37 -26.36 -7.33 21.94
N THR A 38 -25.83 -8.39 22.54
CA THR A 38 -24.73 -9.18 21.96
C THR A 38 -25.12 -9.77 20.59
N ARG A 39 -26.33 -10.30 20.49
CA ARG A 39 -26.86 -10.84 19.22
C ARG A 39 -27.02 -9.74 18.17
N ALA A 40 -27.58 -8.59 18.54
CA ALA A 40 -27.74 -7.46 17.62
C ALA A 40 -26.38 -6.97 17.09
N HIS A 41 -25.36 -6.92 17.95
CA HIS A 41 -23.99 -6.57 17.56
C HIS A 41 -23.40 -7.62 16.60
N ALA A 42 -23.54 -8.91 16.91
CA ALA A 42 -23.06 -9.99 16.05
C ALA A 42 -23.76 -10.00 14.68
N GLU A 43 -25.07 -9.81 14.65
CA GLU A 43 -25.84 -9.74 13.41
C GLU A 43 -25.48 -8.49 12.58
N ALA A 44 -25.24 -7.35 13.22
CA ALA A 44 -24.77 -6.14 12.53
C ALA A 44 -23.38 -6.35 11.92
N ALA A 45 -22.44 -6.97 12.65
CA ALA A 45 -21.12 -7.30 12.13
C ALA A 45 -21.19 -8.30 10.97
N ASN A 46 -22.07 -9.30 11.05
CA ASN A 46 -22.24 -10.27 9.97
C ASN A 46 -22.83 -9.63 8.71
N ARG A 47 -23.84 -8.74 8.85
CA ARG A 47 -24.38 -7.97 7.72
C ARG A 47 -23.32 -7.08 7.08
N ALA A 48 -22.51 -6.38 7.87
CA ALA A 48 -21.42 -5.56 7.34
C ALA A 48 -20.37 -6.39 6.58
N LYS A 49 -20.07 -7.60 7.06
CA LYS A 49 -19.19 -8.54 6.36
C LYS A 49 -19.79 -9.00 5.02
N ASP A 50 -21.07 -9.35 4.98
CA ASP A 50 -21.74 -9.81 3.76
C ASP A 50 -21.83 -8.68 2.71
N GLU A 51 -22.15 -7.46 3.15
CA GLU A 51 -22.15 -6.26 2.30
C GLU A 51 -20.74 -5.98 1.75
N PHE A 52 -19.72 -6.07 2.61
CA PHE A 52 -18.33 -5.95 2.18
C PHE A 52 -17.95 -7.00 1.13
N LEU A 53 -18.29 -8.27 1.31
CA LEU A 53 -17.97 -9.32 0.34
C LEU A 53 -18.66 -9.09 -1.01
N SER A 54 -19.87 -8.54 -0.99
CA SER A 54 -20.60 -8.17 -2.20
C SER A 54 -19.91 -7.02 -2.94
N VAL A 55 -19.59 -5.94 -2.23
CA VAL A 55 -18.87 -4.77 -2.80
C VAL A 55 -17.49 -5.21 -3.31
N LEU A 56 -16.75 -5.98 -2.52
CA LEU A 56 -15.46 -6.54 -2.90
C LEU A 56 -15.54 -7.34 -4.20
N SER A 57 -16.51 -8.25 -4.30
CA SER A 57 -16.71 -9.06 -5.51
C SER A 57 -16.98 -8.19 -6.74
N HIS A 58 -17.73 -7.10 -6.58
CA HIS A 58 -17.97 -6.16 -7.67
C HIS A 58 -16.69 -5.40 -8.06
N GLU A 59 -16.00 -4.83 -7.08
CA GLU A 59 -14.81 -4.01 -7.32
C GLU A 59 -13.65 -4.84 -7.89
N LEU A 60 -13.53 -6.12 -7.55
CA LEU A 60 -12.58 -7.05 -8.20
C LEU A 60 -12.96 -7.38 -9.65
N ARG A 61 -14.27 -7.50 -9.94
CA ARG A 61 -14.76 -7.88 -11.28
C ARG A 61 -14.59 -6.76 -12.31
N THR A 62 -14.72 -5.49 -11.88
CA THR A 62 -14.63 -4.32 -12.74
C THR A 62 -13.31 -4.25 -13.52
N PRO A 63 -12.11 -4.25 -12.92
CA PRO A 63 -10.85 -4.23 -13.66
C PRO A 63 -10.56 -5.55 -14.38
N LEU A 64 -11.01 -6.69 -13.84
CA LEU A 64 -10.80 -8.00 -14.43
C LEU A 64 -11.53 -8.17 -15.78
N THR A 65 -12.68 -7.53 -15.95
CA THR A 65 -13.52 -7.67 -17.15
C THR A 65 -12.82 -7.11 -18.42
N PRO A 66 -12.29 -5.87 -18.43
CA PRO A 66 -11.48 -5.37 -19.53
C PRO A 66 -10.22 -6.21 -19.79
N ILE A 67 -9.51 -6.68 -18.76
CA ILE A 67 -8.31 -7.51 -18.92
C ILE A 67 -8.66 -8.76 -19.73
N LEU A 68 -9.70 -9.48 -19.31
CA LEU A 68 -10.14 -10.70 -19.98
C LEU A 68 -10.68 -10.43 -21.40
N ALA A 69 -11.45 -9.36 -21.58
CA ALA A 69 -12.02 -9.00 -22.88
C ALA A 69 -10.92 -8.63 -23.90
N TRP A 70 -10.00 -7.75 -23.53
CA TRP A 70 -8.91 -7.32 -24.40
C TRP A 70 -7.92 -8.43 -24.67
N THR A 71 -7.58 -9.27 -23.68
CA THR A 71 -6.73 -10.45 -23.90
C THR A 71 -7.37 -11.42 -24.90
N ARG A 72 -8.68 -11.66 -24.81
CA ARG A 72 -9.40 -12.49 -25.80
C ARG A 72 -9.46 -11.86 -27.19
N MET A 73 -9.54 -10.53 -27.27
CA MET A 73 -9.51 -9.82 -28.55
C MET A 73 -8.12 -9.87 -29.18
N LEU A 74 -7.05 -9.59 -28.41
CA LEU A 74 -5.66 -9.61 -28.86
C LEU A 74 -5.22 -10.99 -29.37
N ARG A 75 -5.80 -12.08 -28.84
CA ARG A 75 -5.58 -13.43 -29.35
C ARG A 75 -6.17 -13.69 -30.75
N ARG A 76 -7.03 -12.82 -31.28
CA ARG A 76 -7.54 -12.91 -32.64
C ARG A 76 -6.58 -12.19 -33.58
N ALA A 77 -6.13 -12.85 -34.64
CA ALA A 77 -5.26 -12.25 -35.64
C ALA A 77 -5.99 -11.14 -36.42
N GLY A 78 -5.24 -10.11 -36.86
CA GLY A 78 -5.74 -9.05 -37.75
C GLY A 78 -6.27 -7.79 -37.07
N LEU A 79 -5.80 -7.46 -35.86
CA LEU A 79 -6.09 -6.17 -35.23
C LEU A 79 -5.13 -5.08 -35.73
N GLU A 80 -5.67 -3.89 -35.97
CA GLU A 80 -4.89 -2.70 -36.29
C GLU A 80 -3.93 -2.34 -35.14
N PRO A 81 -2.71 -1.84 -35.43
CA PRO A 81 -1.72 -1.49 -34.40
C PRO A 81 -2.25 -0.53 -33.32
N GLU A 82 -3.09 0.44 -33.70
CA GLU A 82 -3.72 1.38 -32.76
C GLU A 82 -4.70 0.71 -31.79
N VAL A 83 -5.38 -0.36 -32.23
CA VAL A 83 -6.29 -1.13 -31.37
C VAL A 83 -5.48 -2.00 -30.41
N VAL A 84 -4.36 -2.55 -30.87
CA VAL A 84 -3.43 -3.31 -30.01
C VAL A 84 -2.90 -2.43 -28.89
N GLN A 85 -2.41 -1.22 -29.20
CA GLN A 85 -1.91 -0.29 -28.18
C GLN A 85 -3.00 0.10 -27.18
N ARG A 86 -4.19 0.48 -27.65
CA ARG A 86 -5.33 0.78 -26.75
C ARG A 86 -5.72 -0.39 -25.86
N ALA A 87 -5.65 -1.61 -26.36
CA ALA A 87 -5.92 -2.82 -25.58
C ALA A 87 -4.86 -3.04 -24.50
N LEU A 88 -3.58 -2.86 -24.82
CA LEU A 88 -2.48 -2.93 -23.86
C LEU A 88 -2.60 -1.85 -22.77
N ASP A 89 -2.86 -0.60 -23.14
CA ASP A 89 -3.09 0.51 -22.19
C ASP A 89 -4.28 0.24 -21.25
N ALA A 90 -5.33 -0.40 -21.76
CA ALA A 90 -6.48 -0.78 -20.96
C ALA A 90 -6.17 -1.93 -20.00
N ILE A 91 -5.44 -2.96 -20.47
CA ILE A 91 -5.00 -4.09 -19.64
C ILE A 91 -4.08 -3.59 -18.53
N GLU A 92 -3.10 -2.74 -18.84
CA GLU A 92 -2.15 -2.20 -17.87
C GLU A 92 -2.85 -1.39 -16.78
N ARG A 93 -3.71 -0.43 -17.16
CA ARG A 93 -4.47 0.38 -16.19
C ARG A 93 -5.35 -0.48 -15.29
N SER A 94 -6.06 -1.46 -15.87
CA SER A 94 -6.88 -2.38 -15.08
C SER A 94 -6.05 -3.25 -14.14
N THR A 95 -4.89 -3.72 -14.58
CA THR A 95 -4.00 -4.56 -13.77
C THR A 95 -3.43 -3.78 -12.59
N LYS A 96 -2.97 -2.53 -12.82
CA LYS A 96 -2.54 -1.61 -11.76
C LYS A 96 -3.67 -1.34 -10.75
N SER A 97 -4.89 -1.09 -11.24
CA SER A 97 -6.05 -0.91 -10.38
C SER A 97 -6.37 -2.16 -9.54
N GLN A 98 -6.18 -3.35 -10.10
CA GLN A 98 -6.43 -4.61 -9.40
C GLN A 98 -5.37 -4.90 -8.34
N ALA A 99 -4.09 -4.59 -8.62
CA ALA A 99 -3.00 -4.70 -7.66
C ALA A 99 -3.23 -3.80 -6.44
N HIS A 100 -3.55 -2.52 -6.65
CA HIS A 100 -3.86 -1.59 -5.55
C HIS A 100 -5.05 -2.06 -4.70
N LEU A 101 -6.09 -2.61 -5.34
CA LEU A 101 -7.26 -3.13 -4.61
C LEU A 101 -6.87 -4.32 -3.71
N VAL A 102 -5.99 -5.20 -4.18
CA VAL A 102 -5.44 -6.30 -3.37
C VAL A 102 -4.61 -5.75 -2.20
N GLU A 103 -3.76 -4.75 -2.44
CA GLU A 103 -2.96 -4.11 -1.40
C GLU A 103 -3.84 -3.48 -0.31
N ASP A 104 -4.88 -2.74 -0.70
CA ASP A 104 -5.85 -2.14 0.24
C ASP A 104 -6.52 -3.21 1.12
N LEU A 105 -6.85 -4.38 0.56
CA LEU A 105 -7.43 -5.49 1.32
C LEU A 105 -6.45 -6.11 2.31
N LEU A 106 -5.19 -6.27 1.89
CA LEU A 106 -4.13 -6.77 2.76
C LEU A 106 -3.87 -5.80 3.90
N ASP A 107 -3.89 -4.49 3.63
CA ASP A 107 -3.73 -3.47 4.66
C ASP A 107 -4.91 -3.47 5.63
N VAL A 108 -6.16 -3.54 5.16
CA VAL A 108 -7.33 -3.70 6.05
C VAL A 108 -7.20 -4.93 6.93
N SER A 109 -6.81 -6.07 6.36
CA SER A 109 -6.61 -7.30 7.11
C SER A 109 -5.55 -7.14 8.20
N ARG A 110 -4.44 -6.47 7.90
CA ARG A 110 -3.36 -6.16 8.86
C ARG A 110 -3.83 -5.18 9.93
N ILE A 111 -4.63 -4.19 9.57
CA ILE A 111 -5.22 -3.21 10.51
C ILE A 111 -6.18 -3.92 11.48
N VAL A 112 -7.10 -4.73 10.97
CA VAL A 112 -8.08 -5.47 11.79
C VAL A 112 -7.40 -6.47 12.72
N SER A 113 -6.31 -7.09 12.27
CA SER A 113 -5.52 -8.00 13.09
C SER A 113 -4.50 -7.32 14.02
N GLY A 114 -4.37 -6.00 13.98
CA GLY A 114 -3.38 -5.24 14.76
C GLY A 114 -1.93 -5.53 14.37
N LYS A 115 -1.69 -6.01 13.16
CA LYS A 115 -0.36 -6.42 12.65
C LYS A 115 0.26 -5.42 11.68
N LEU A 116 -0.41 -4.30 11.41
CA LEU A 116 0.17 -3.25 10.59
C LEU A 116 1.19 -2.49 11.44
N HIS A 117 2.46 -2.58 11.06
CA HIS A 117 3.55 -1.86 11.69
C HIS A 117 4.10 -0.83 10.68
N VAL A 118 4.55 0.31 11.20
CA VAL A 118 5.19 1.38 10.42
C VAL A 118 6.66 1.45 10.83
N ASP A 119 7.55 1.52 9.86
CA ASP A 119 8.98 1.71 10.11
C ASP A 119 9.29 3.20 10.20
N LEU A 120 9.36 3.71 11.43
CA LEU A 120 9.56 5.12 11.70
C LEU A 120 11.03 5.51 11.48
N ARG A 121 11.32 6.21 10.39
CA ARG A 121 12.64 6.76 10.07
C ARG A 121 12.58 8.23 9.67
N PRO A 122 13.69 8.98 9.69
CA PRO A 122 13.73 10.33 9.17
C PRO A 122 13.41 10.33 7.66
N VAL A 123 12.38 11.09 7.25
CA VAL A 123 11.89 11.18 5.87
C VAL A 123 11.74 12.64 5.46
N GLU A 124 12.32 12.99 4.31
CA GLU A 124 12.08 14.27 3.64
C GLU A 124 10.66 14.25 3.04
N PHE A 125 9.69 14.77 3.78
CA PHE A 125 8.27 14.68 3.40
C PHE A 125 7.92 15.34 2.06
N PRO A 126 8.58 16.44 1.63
CA PRO A 126 8.41 16.98 0.28
C PRO A 126 8.66 15.94 -0.83
N GLU A 127 9.71 15.11 -0.72
CA GLU A 127 10.04 14.09 -1.72
C GLU A 127 8.95 13.02 -1.82
N VAL A 128 8.37 12.63 -0.68
CA VAL A 128 7.25 11.69 -0.61
C VAL A 128 6.00 12.27 -1.30
N ILE A 129 5.73 13.55 -1.11
CA ILE A 129 4.58 14.23 -1.73
C ILE A 129 4.79 14.32 -3.24
N GLU A 130 6.00 14.67 -3.69
CA GLU A 130 6.33 14.73 -5.12
C GLU A 130 6.15 13.36 -5.79
N ALA A 131 6.66 12.28 -5.18
CA ALA A 131 6.48 10.93 -5.68
C ALA A 131 5.00 10.52 -5.79
N ALA A 132 4.19 10.88 -4.79
CA ALA A 132 2.75 10.63 -4.82
C ALA A 132 2.04 11.46 -5.91
N VAL A 133 2.43 12.73 -6.08
CA VAL A 133 1.90 13.61 -7.13
C VAL A 133 2.19 13.06 -8.52
N ASP A 134 3.42 12.62 -8.77
CA ASP A 134 3.81 12.10 -10.08
C ASP A 134 3.04 10.82 -10.44
N SER A 135 2.78 9.97 -9.45
CA SER A 135 1.99 8.74 -9.66
C SER A 135 0.53 9.00 -10.08
N VAL A 136 -0.04 10.17 -9.75
CA VAL A 136 -1.43 10.53 -10.11
C VAL A 136 -1.52 11.49 -11.29
N ARG A 137 -0.38 11.98 -11.80
CA ARG A 137 -0.32 13.02 -12.85
C ARG A 137 -1.04 12.59 -14.12
N SER A 138 -0.81 11.38 -14.60
CA SER A 138 -1.49 10.85 -15.80
C SER A 138 -3.01 10.76 -15.61
N ALA A 139 -3.48 10.40 -14.40
CA ALA A 139 -4.90 10.35 -14.09
C ALA A 139 -5.54 11.75 -14.03
N ALA A 140 -4.81 12.73 -13.47
CA ALA A 140 -5.22 14.13 -13.48
C ALA A 140 -5.30 14.70 -14.91
N ASP A 141 -4.28 14.44 -15.74
CA ASP A 141 -4.20 14.91 -17.14
C ASP A 141 -5.32 14.31 -17.99
N ALA A 142 -5.62 13.01 -17.82
CA ALA A 142 -6.72 12.34 -18.50
C ALA A 142 -8.08 13.01 -18.21
N ARG A 143 -8.24 13.61 -17.02
CA ARG A 143 -9.43 14.37 -16.61
C ARG A 143 -9.27 15.89 -16.74
N ARG A 144 -8.12 16.36 -17.26
CA ARG A 144 -7.73 17.77 -17.40
C ARG A 144 -7.74 18.55 -16.08
N ILE A 145 -7.50 17.87 -14.96
CA ILE A 145 -7.50 18.51 -13.64
C ILE A 145 -6.19 19.29 -13.46
N ARG A 146 -6.29 20.57 -13.08
CA ARG A 146 -5.12 21.38 -12.73
C ARG A 146 -4.65 21.02 -11.34
N LEU A 147 -3.52 20.32 -11.27
CA LEU A 147 -2.87 19.93 -10.01
C LEU A 147 -1.83 20.99 -9.64
N GLN A 148 -2.03 21.67 -8.52
CA GLN A 148 -1.12 22.70 -8.01
C GLN A 148 -0.45 22.21 -6.75
N VAL A 149 0.88 22.26 -6.71
CA VAL A 149 1.68 21.82 -5.57
C VAL A 149 2.43 23.01 -5.00
N LEU A 150 2.26 23.25 -3.70
CA LEU A 150 2.88 24.33 -2.94
C LEU A 150 3.57 23.70 -1.72
N LEU A 151 4.87 23.42 -1.84
CA LEU A 151 5.65 22.85 -0.76
C LEU A 151 6.49 23.94 -0.10
N ASP A 152 6.31 24.13 1.21
CA ASP A 152 7.23 24.96 1.99
C ASP A 152 8.59 24.24 2.09
N PRO A 153 9.69 24.82 1.58
CA PRO A 153 11.02 24.22 1.69
C PRO A 153 11.51 24.05 3.13
N GLN A 154 10.87 24.76 4.08
CA GLN A 154 11.14 24.64 5.52
C GLN A 154 10.32 23.54 6.19
N ALA A 155 9.34 22.95 5.50
CA ALA A 155 8.64 21.75 5.97
C ALA A 155 9.59 20.56 5.82
N GLY A 156 10.42 20.38 6.84
CA GLY A 156 11.57 19.49 6.82
C GLY A 156 11.24 18.02 7.04
N VAL A 157 12.17 17.35 7.71
CA VAL A 157 12.17 15.91 7.96
C VAL A 157 11.08 15.54 8.99
N VAL A 158 10.25 14.55 8.65
CA VAL A 158 9.31 13.92 9.57
C VAL A 158 9.82 12.54 9.97
N LEU A 159 9.40 12.05 11.13
CA LEU A 159 9.64 10.67 11.50
C LEU A 159 8.49 9.81 10.96
N GLY A 160 8.78 8.93 9.99
CA GLY A 160 7.76 8.12 9.37
C GLY A 160 8.27 7.04 8.43
N ASP A 161 7.36 6.19 8.00
CA ASP A 161 7.58 5.21 6.95
C ASP A 161 7.27 5.88 5.59
N PRO A 162 8.25 6.06 4.70
CA PRO A 162 8.03 6.81 3.47
C PRO A 162 7.05 6.13 2.52
N GLN A 163 7.00 4.79 2.47
CA GLN A 163 6.03 4.10 1.62
C GLN A 163 4.62 4.28 2.16
N ARG A 164 4.44 4.23 3.49
CA ARG A 164 3.13 4.44 4.12
C ARG A 164 2.68 5.88 4.06
N LEU A 165 3.60 6.83 4.22
CA LEU A 165 3.33 8.25 4.01
C LEU A 165 2.96 8.53 2.53
N GLN A 166 3.67 7.93 1.57
CA GLN A 166 3.32 8.03 0.16
C GLN A 166 1.91 7.50 -0.10
N GLN A 167 1.55 6.36 0.50
CA GLN A 167 0.21 5.77 0.43
C GLN A 167 -0.86 6.71 1.00
N VAL A 168 -0.57 7.43 2.10
CA VAL A 168 -1.47 8.46 2.65
C VAL A 168 -1.71 9.57 1.62
N VAL A 169 -0.65 10.15 1.08
CA VAL A 169 -0.74 11.25 0.11
C VAL A 169 -1.46 10.79 -1.16
N TRP A 170 -1.11 9.62 -1.67
CA TRP A 170 -1.73 9.02 -2.84
C TRP A 170 -3.23 8.79 -2.67
N ASN A 171 -3.66 8.25 -1.53
CA ASN A 171 -5.08 8.03 -1.25
C ASN A 171 -5.89 9.33 -1.24
N LEU A 172 -5.33 10.40 -0.66
CA LEU A 172 -5.97 11.71 -0.63
C LEU A 172 -6.04 12.33 -2.03
N LEU A 173 -4.94 12.26 -2.79
CA LEU A 173 -4.85 12.77 -4.16
C LEU A 173 -5.76 12.03 -5.13
N SER A 174 -5.76 10.69 -5.08
CA SER A 174 -6.60 9.83 -5.90
C SER A 174 -8.08 10.14 -5.66
N ASN A 175 -8.48 10.32 -4.40
CA ASN A 175 -9.84 10.75 -4.06
C ASN A 175 -10.15 12.16 -4.59
N ALA A 176 -9.26 13.13 -4.37
CA ALA A 176 -9.43 14.50 -4.87
C ALA A 176 -9.61 14.54 -6.40
N ILE A 177 -8.78 13.79 -7.13
CA ILE A 177 -8.85 13.65 -8.59
C ILE A 177 -10.14 12.96 -9.00
N LYS A 178 -10.53 11.88 -8.33
CA LYS A 178 -11.73 11.07 -8.64
C LYS A 178 -13.02 11.84 -8.43
N PHE A 179 -13.15 12.61 -7.34
CA PHE A 179 -14.38 13.31 -6.99
C PHE A 179 -14.45 14.76 -7.50
N SER A 180 -13.37 15.25 -8.12
CA SER A 180 -13.39 16.51 -8.86
C SER A 180 -14.09 16.39 -10.22
N PRO A 181 -14.75 17.44 -10.71
CA PRO A 181 -15.22 17.51 -12.09
C PRO A 181 -14.04 17.53 -13.07
N ALA A 182 -14.29 17.13 -14.32
CA ALA A 182 -13.32 17.30 -15.40
C ALA A 182 -12.97 18.79 -15.57
N SER A 183 -11.70 19.10 -15.85
CA SER A 183 -11.19 20.48 -15.87
C SER A 183 -11.20 21.21 -14.50
N GLY A 184 -11.37 20.47 -13.40
CA GLY A 184 -11.32 21.00 -12.03
C GLY A 184 -9.91 21.40 -11.56
N ARG A 185 -9.78 21.69 -10.27
CA ARG A 185 -8.50 22.02 -9.61
C ARG A 185 -8.36 21.18 -8.34
N VAL A 186 -7.15 20.67 -8.13
CA VAL A 186 -6.70 20.04 -6.88
C VAL A 186 -5.45 20.77 -6.43
N GLU A 187 -5.41 21.18 -5.17
CA GLU A 187 -4.28 21.87 -4.55
C GLU A 187 -3.69 20.99 -3.46
N VAL A 188 -2.37 20.82 -3.50
CA VAL A 188 -1.56 20.16 -2.47
C VAL A 188 -0.70 21.23 -1.84
N ARG A 189 -0.80 21.39 -0.53
CA ARG A 189 -0.05 22.40 0.21
C ARG A 189 0.60 21.78 1.42
N LEU A 190 1.91 21.97 1.56
CA LEU A 190 2.67 21.57 2.73
C LEU A 190 3.17 22.82 3.44
N GLU A 191 2.84 22.97 4.72
CA GLU A 191 3.24 24.10 5.56
C GLU A 191 3.99 23.59 6.80
N ALA A 192 5.10 24.23 7.15
CA ALA A 192 5.77 24.00 8.41
C ALA A 192 5.04 24.76 9.54
N ALA A 193 4.75 24.07 10.64
CA ALA A 193 4.33 24.68 11.90
C ALA A 193 5.35 24.34 13.00
N ASP A 194 5.26 25.01 14.16
CA ASP A 194 6.30 24.92 15.20
C ASP A 194 6.58 23.50 15.71
N SER A 195 5.56 22.64 15.75
CA SER A 195 5.64 21.27 16.31
C SER A 195 5.15 20.16 15.38
N HIS A 196 4.74 20.51 14.16
CA HIS A 196 4.24 19.57 13.17
C HIS A 196 4.37 20.15 11.76
N VAL A 197 4.33 19.28 10.74
CA VAL A 197 4.03 19.69 9.37
C VAL A 197 2.55 19.48 9.10
N GLU A 198 1.98 20.36 8.28
CA GLU A 198 0.59 20.29 7.87
C GLU A 198 0.50 20.11 6.35
N LEU A 199 0.03 18.94 5.92
CA LEU A 199 -0.31 18.66 4.53
C LEU A 199 -1.81 18.88 4.33
N LYS A 200 -2.17 19.79 3.42
CA LYS A 200 -3.54 20.03 2.96
C LYS A 200 -3.70 19.54 1.54
N VAL A 201 -4.73 18.74 1.30
CA VAL A 201 -5.19 18.35 -0.03
C VAL A 201 -6.60 18.87 -0.23
N SER A 202 -6.76 19.84 -1.12
CA SER A 202 -8.01 20.54 -1.38
C SER A 202 -8.49 20.29 -2.80
N ASP A 203 -9.76 19.95 -2.95
CA ASP A 203 -10.40 19.72 -4.25
C ASP A 203 -11.61 20.62 -4.46
N ALA A 204 -11.94 20.89 -5.72
CA ALA A 204 -13.16 21.60 -6.12
C ALA A 204 -14.26 20.63 -6.57
N GLY A 205 -14.37 19.50 -5.90
CA GLY A 205 -15.27 18.39 -6.25
C GLY A 205 -16.68 18.51 -5.69
N GLN A 206 -17.36 17.36 -5.65
CA GLN A 206 -18.76 17.26 -5.24
C GLN A 206 -19.02 17.61 -3.76
N GLY A 207 -17.99 17.86 -2.95
CA GLY A 207 -18.10 18.12 -1.52
C GLY A 207 -18.64 16.93 -0.72
N ILE A 208 -18.79 17.13 0.58
CA ILE A 208 -19.19 16.08 1.52
C ILE A 208 -20.41 16.56 2.31
N PRO A 209 -21.52 15.78 2.36
CA PRO A 209 -22.65 16.07 3.22
C PRO A 209 -22.26 16.13 4.70
N ALA A 210 -22.83 17.08 5.45
CA ALA A 210 -22.46 17.31 6.85
C ALA A 210 -22.75 16.09 7.74
N GLU A 211 -23.81 15.35 7.44
CA GLU A 211 -24.18 14.09 8.10
C GLU A 211 -23.18 12.95 7.85
N PHE A 212 -22.38 13.04 6.79
CA PHE A 212 -21.41 12.01 6.42
C PHE A 212 -19.99 12.32 6.93
N LEU A 213 -19.64 13.59 7.12
CA LEU A 213 -18.32 14.01 7.61
C LEU A 213 -17.83 13.28 8.87
N PRO A 214 -18.65 13.05 9.93
CA PRO A 214 -18.20 12.32 11.12
C PRO A 214 -17.79 10.87 10.85
N HIS A 215 -18.26 10.31 9.73
CA HIS A 215 -18.14 8.89 9.42
C HIS A 215 -17.24 8.61 8.21
N ILE A 216 -16.60 9.65 7.65
CA ILE A 216 -15.84 9.54 6.40
C ILE A 216 -14.58 8.66 6.52
N PHE A 217 -14.04 8.52 7.73
CA PHE A 217 -12.90 7.66 8.04
C PHE A 217 -13.32 6.26 8.48
N GLU A 218 -14.62 5.98 8.55
CA GLU A 218 -15.10 4.62 8.84
C GLU A 218 -14.88 3.69 7.65
N ARG A 219 -14.50 2.46 7.95
CA ARG A 219 -14.23 1.43 6.93
C ARG A 219 -15.53 1.03 6.25
N PHE A 220 -15.45 0.83 4.94
CA PHE A 220 -16.55 0.32 4.10
C PHE A 220 -17.75 1.28 4.01
N ARG A 221 -17.59 2.53 4.45
CA ARG A 221 -18.65 3.51 4.42
C ARG A 221 -18.51 4.43 3.22
N GLN A 222 -19.60 4.69 2.52
CA GLN A 222 -19.66 5.57 1.35
C GLN A 222 -20.88 6.47 1.43
N ALA A 223 -20.76 7.69 0.88
CA ALA A 223 -21.84 8.68 0.90
C ALA A 223 -23.01 8.30 -0.04
N ASP A 224 -22.73 7.60 -1.14
CA ASP A 224 -23.73 7.13 -2.11
C ASP A 224 -23.81 5.60 -2.13
N SER A 225 -24.74 5.02 -1.37
CA SER A 225 -25.03 3.57 -1.41
C SER A 225 -25.99 3.17 -2.55
N SER A 226 -26.41 4.12 -3.39
CA SER A 226 -27.40 3.87 -4.44
C SER A 226 -26.83 3.12 -5.64
N THR A 227 -27.67 2.29 -6.28
CA THR A 227 -27.33 1.41 -7.41
C THR A 227 -26.83 2.14 -8.67
N THR A 228 -27.03 3.46 -8.77
CA THR A 228 -26.55 4.36 -9.84
C THR A 228 -25.17 4.92 -9.50
N ARG A 229 -24.17 4.05 -9.46
CA ARG A 229 -22.77 4.44 -9.13
C ARG A 229 -22.13 5.17 -10.31
N ALA A 230 -21.74 6.43 -10.12
CA ALA A 230 -20.87 7.16 -11.04
C ALA A 230 -19.37 6.92 -10.75
N HIS A 231 -19.01 6.61 -9.51
CA HIS A 231 -17.61 6.45 -9.06
C HIS A 231 -17.47 5.27 -8.09
N GLY A 232 -16.91 4.13 -8.55
CA GLY A 232 -16.73 2.90 -7.74
C GLY A 232 -15.54 2.93 -6.77
N GLY A 233 -15.56 2.10 -5.72
CA GLY A 233 -14.44 1.88 -4.78
C GLY A 233 -14.88 1.05 -3.56
N LEU A 234 -13.92 0.58 -2.74
CA LEU A 234 -14.22 -0.21 -1.53
C LEU A 234 -14.63 0.62 -0.29
N GLY A 235 -14.41 1.95 -0.31
CA GLY A 235 -14.65 2.81 0.87
C GLY A 235 -13.63 2.58 1.99
N VAL A 236 -12.40 2.23 1.61
CA VAL A 236 -11.36 1.81 2.55
C VAL A 236 -10.20 2.81 2.63
N GLY A 237 -9.88 3.50 1.53
CA GLY A 237 -8.68 4.35 1.44
C GLY A 237 -8.57 5.40 2.54
N LEU A 238 -9.67 6.08 2.92
CA LEU A 238 -9.63 7.08 4.00
C LEU A 238 -9.48 6.45 5.39
N ALA A 239 -10.00 5.24 5.60
CA ALA A 239 -9.78 4.52 6.85
C ALA A 239 -8.31 4.04 6.98
N ILE A 240 -7.68 3.67 5.86
CA ILE A 240 -6.24 3.39 5.81
C ILE A 240 -5.46 4.67 6.13
N VAL A 241 -5.81 5.81 5.51
CA VAL A 241 -5.18 7.12 5.79
C VAL A 241 -5.25 7.45 7.28
N HIS A 242 -6.43 7.35 7.90
CA HIS A 242 -6.61 7.62 9.31
C HIS A 242 -5.68 6.77 10.18
N HIS A 243 -5.70 5.46 9.97
CA HIS A 243 -4.90 4.55 10.76
C HIS A 243 -3.39 4.75 10.55
N LEU A 244 -2.94 4.93 9.30
CA LEU A 244 -1.53 5.19 9.00
C LEU A 244 -1.05 6.48 9.65
N VAL A 245 -1.82 7.57 9.54
CA VAL A 245 -1.46 8.86 10.17
C VAL A 245 -1.39 8.72 11.69
N GLU A 246 -2.30 7.99 12.32
CA GLU A 246 -2.25 7.70 13.77
C GLU A 246 -1.01 6.89 14.16
N GLN A 247 -0.63 5.87 13.37
CA GLN A 247 0.59 5.08 13.61
C GLN A 247 1.87 5.92 13.49
N HIS A 248 1.82 7.04 12.76
CA HIS A 248 2.91 8.02 12.67
C HIS A 248 2.83 9.10 13.76
N GLY A 249 1.94 8.97 14.74
CA GLY A 249 1.74 9.95 15.81
C GLY A 249 1.08 11.25 15.35
N GLY A 250 0.44 11.24 14.18
CA GLY A 250 -0.22 12.38 13.57
C GLY A 250 -1.74 12.40 13.77
N THR A 251 -2.39 13.36 13.12
CA THR A 251 -3.86 13.45 13.06
C THR A 251 -4.32 13.79 11.65
N VAL A 252 -5.44 13.23 11.21
CA VAL A 252 -6.10 13.62 9.95
C VAL A 252 -7.48 14.20 10.22
N ARG A 253 -7.87 15.23 9.46
CA ARG A 253 -9.19 15.85 9.51
C ARG A 253 -9.71 16.10 8.10
N ALA A 254 -11.03 16.11 7.95
CA ALA A 254 -11.72 16.45 6.71
C ALA A 254 -12.68 17.61 6.96
N GLU A 255 -12.67 18.59 6.06
CA GLU A 255 -13.56 19.75 6.08
C GLU A 255 -14.23 19.88 4.72
N SER A 256 -15.53 20.15 4.70
CA SER A 256 -16.27 20.47 3.48
C SER A 256 -17.41 21.43 3.83
N PRO A 257 -17.56 22.55 3.09
CA PRO A 257 -18.71 23.46 3.27
C PRO A 257 -20.06 22.86 2.86
N GLY A 258 -20.06 21.67 2.25
CA GLY A 258 -21.24 20.94 1.81
C GLY A 258 -21.18 20.53 0.33
N PRO A 259 -22.26 19.94 -0.19
CA PRO A 259 -22.31 19.45 -1.57
C PRO A 259 -22.00 20.54 -2.61
N GLY A 260 -21.17 20.19 -3.60
CA GLY A 260 -20.73 21.05 -4.69
C GLY A 260 -19.65 22.09 -4.34
N GLN A 261 -19.17 22.12 -3.08
CA GLN A 261 -18.22 23.12 -2.60
C GLN A 261 -16.80 22.56 -2.38
N GLY A 262 -16.56 21.32 -2.81
CA GLY A 262 -15.27 20.66 -2.62
C GLY A 262 -15.00 20.20 -1.19
N SER A 263 -13.81 19.64 -0.98
CA SER A 263 -13.35 19.20 0.33
C SER A 263 -11.88 19.55 0.56
N THR A 264 -11.49 19.59 1.83
CA THR A 264 -10.11 19.78 2.25
C THR A 264 -9.77 18.74 3.30
N PHE A 265 -8.75 17.93 3.02
CA PHE A 265 -8.19 16.98 3.96
C PHE A 265 -6.88 17.54 4.51
N THR A 266 -6.76 17.55 5.84
CA THR A 266 -5.60 18.08 6.55
C THR A 266 -4.95 16.94 7.34
N VAL A 267 -3.70 16.62 7.00
CA VAL A 267 -2.84 15.66 7.72
C VAL A 267 -1.79 16.46 8.50
N ARG A 268 -1.67 16.17 9.79
CA ARG A 268 -0.65 16.74 10.68
C ARG A 268 0.28 15.64 11.14
N LEU A 269 1.57 15.81 10.93
CA LEU A 269 2.59 14.86 11.38
C LEU A 269 3.59 15.57 12.30
N PRO A 270 3.99 14.96 13.42
CA PRO A 270 4.96 15.56 14.33
C PRO A 270 6.31 15.73 13.62
N VAL A 271 6.94 16.89 13.81
CA VAL A 271 8.34 17.08 13.41
C VAL A 271 9.24 16.68 14.57
N THR A 272 10.34 16.01 14.29
CA THR A 272 11.37 15.78 15.29
C THR A 272 12.02 17.12 15.68
N ALA A 273 12.23 17.34 16.98
CA ALA A 273 12.91 18.52 17.53
C ALA A 273 14.36 18.69 17.02
N GLU A 274 14.85 17.68 16.32
CA GLU A 274 16.07 17.70 15.54
C GLU A 274 15.88 18.53 14.25
N ARG A 275 15.81 19.86 14.42
CA ARG A 275 16.29 20.81 13.40
C ARG A 275 17.79 20.63 13.23
N TRP A 276 18.23 19.49 12.70
CA TRP A 276 19.65 19.24 12.46
C TRP A 276 20.10 20.06 11.27
N HIS A 277 21.11 20.89 11.54
CA HIS A 277 21.85 21.69 10.58
C HIS A 277 22.18 20.90 9.30
N ARG A 278 21.44 21.15 8.22
CA ARG A 278 22.02 21.09 6.89
C ARG A 278 22.69 22.42 6.60
N SER A 279 23.94 22.52 7.08
CA SER A 279 24.94 23.32 6.40
C SER A 279 25.09 22.75 4.99
N ALA A 280 25.20 23.65 4.01
CA ALA A 280 25.28 23.37 2.60
C ALA A 280 26.29 22.25 2.29
N VAL A 281 25.79 21.12 1.80
CA VAL A 281 26.54 20.25 0.89
C VAL A 281 25.61 20.06 -0.30
N GLU A 282 25.99 20.69 -1.41
CA GLU A 282 25.35 20.52 -2.71
C GLU A 282 25.29 19.04 -3.08
N PRO A 283 24.13 18.51 -3.49
CA PRO A 283 24.10 17.30 -4.29
C PRO A 283 24.16 17.71 -5.75
N ALA A 284 25.26 17.36 -6.41
CA ALA A 284 25.39 17.36 -7.86
C ALA A 284 24.33 16.42 -8.46
N HIS A 285 23.14 16.94 -8.72
CA HIS A 285 22.13 16.26 -9.52
C HIS A 285 22.43 16.51 -10.99
N GLY A 286 23.28 15.64 -11.53
CA GLY A 286 23.30 15.37 -12.96
C GLY A 286 22.00 14.66 -13.32
N SER A 287 21.05 15.44 -13.83
CA SER A 287 19.92 14.93 -14.60
C SER A 287 20.45 14.21 -15.84
N SER A 288 20.32 12.88 -15.90
CA SER A 288 20.38 12.15 -17.16
C SER A 288 18.98 11.64 -17.49
N THR A 289 18.38 12.35 -18.42
CA THR A 289 17.22 11.99 -19.22
C THR A 289 17.33 10.60 -19.82
N GLY A 290 16.22 9.86 -19.79
CA GLY A 290 15.82 8.77 -20.69
C GLY A 290 16.88 8.13 -21.58
N ASP A 291 17.52 7.10 -21.05
CA ASP A 291 17.96 5.93 -21.80
C ASP A 291 17.99 4.76 -20.81
N HIS A 292 17.19 3.72 -21.04
CA HIS A 292 17.28 2.52 -20.21
C HIS A 292 18.70 1.96 -20.36
N PRO A 293 19.44 1.70 -19.26
CA PRO A 293 20.79 1.19 -19.36
C PRO A 293 20.77 -0.16 -20.07
N SER A 294 21.52 -0.27 -21.16
CA SER A 294 21.62 -1.50 -21.93
C SER A 294 22.22 -2.61 -21.08
N LEU A 295 21.52 -3.73 -20.91
CA LEU A 295 22.02 -4.92 -20.19
C LEU A 295 22.82 -5.85 -21.13
N GLN A 296 23.30 -5.33 -22.26
CA GLN A 296 23.96 -6.12 -23.30
C GLN A 296 25.12 -6.96 -22.75
N GLY A 297 25.01 -8.28 -22.97
CA GLY A 297 26.07 -9.23 -22.63
C GLY A 297 26.07 -9.72 -21.18
N LEU A 298 25.21 -9.19 -20.30
CA LEU A 298 25.05 -9.70 -18.94
C LEU A 298 24.32 -11.04 -18.93
N ARG A 299 24.71 -11.95 -18.04
CA ARG A 299 23.99 -13.20 -17.76
C ARG A 299 23.28 -13.09 -16.42
N VAL A 300 21.97 -13.10 -16.47
CA VAL A 300 21.12 -12.95 -15.28
C VAL A 300 20.48 -14.30 -14.98
N LEU A 301 20.64 -14.79 -13.75
CA LEU A 301 19.91 -15.94 -13.24
C LEU A 301 18.66 -15.45 -12.52
N LEU A 302 17.49 -15.89 -12.97
CA LEU A 302 16.19 -15.60 -12.40
C LEU A 302 15.69 -16.83 -11.63
N VAL A 303 15.41 -16.70 -10.34
CA VAL A 303 14.86 -17.80 -9.52
C VAL A 303 13.44 -17.46 -9.11
N GLU A 304 12.47 -18.16 -9.69
CA GLU A 304 11.03 -17.92 -9.53
C GLU A 304 10.29 -19.24 -9.75
N ASP A 305 9.42 -19.64 -8.81
CA ASP A 305 8.68 -20.90 -8.88
C ASP A 305 7.42 -20.80 -9.74
N ASP A 306 6.84 -19.60 -9.84
CA ASP A 306 5.74 -19.33 -10.76
C ASP A 306 6.24 -19.19 -12.21
N ARG A 307 5.90 -20.17 -13.04
CA ARG A 307 6.36 -20.23 -14.43
C ARG A 307 5.97 -19.01 -15.25
N ASP A 308 4.76 -18.50 -15.07
CA ASP A 308 4.26 -17.35 -15.84
C ASP A 308 5.06 -16.08 -15.47
N THR A 309 5.33 -15.87 -14.17
CA THR A 309 6.18 -14.79 -13.68
C THR A 309 7.62 -14.93 -14.17
N ALA A 310 8.17 -16.15 -14.16
CA ALA A 310 9.51 -16.43 -14.68
C ALA A 310 9.63 -16.10 -16.18
N GLU A 311 8.64 -16.49 -17.00
CA GLU A 311 8.61 -16.20 -18.45
C GLU A 311 8.52 -14.69 -18.73
N VAL A 312 7.78 -13.93 -17.92
CA VAL A 312 7.70 -12.46 -18.01
C VAL A 312 9.04 -11.81 -17.65
N LEU A 313 9.66 -12.21 -16.55
CA LEU A 313 10.96 -11.69 -16.12
C LEU A 313 12.06 -12.04 -17.13
N GLU A 314 12.06 -13.26 -17.67
CA GLU A 314 13.00 -13.70 -18.71
C GLU A 314 12.85 -12.85 -19.97
N SER A 315 11.62 -12.63 -20.42
CA SER A 315 11.31 -11.81 -21.59
C SER A 315 11.76 -10.36 -21.39
N LEU A 316 11.51 -9.78 -20.21
CA LEU A 316 11.91 -8.41 -19.87
C LEU A 316 13.43 -8.21 -19.90
N VAL A 317 14.16 -9.12 -19.26
CA VAL A 317 15.63 -9.07 -19.19
C VAL A 317 16.26 -9.33 -20.56
N THR A 318 15.70 -10.27 -21.33
CA THR A 318 16.17 -10.60 -22.69
C THR A 318 15.91 -9.48 -23.68
N ALA A 319 14.74 -8.82 -23.61
CA ALA A 319 14.42 -7.64 -24.43
C ALA A 319 15.39 -6.47 -24.20
N SER A 320 16.03 -6.43 -23.03
CA SER A 320 17.03 -5.43 -22.65
C SER A 320 18.47 -5.79 -23.05
N GLY A 321 18.67 -6.92 -23.73
CA GLY A 321 19.95 -7.36 -24.30
C GLY A 321 20.78 -8.31 -23.43
N ALA A 322 20.30 -8.68 -22.24
CA ALA A 322 20.93 -9.68 -21.39
C ALA A 322 20.55 -11.11 -21.80
N LYS A 323 21.36 -12.09 -21.39
CA LYS A 323 21.01 -13.50 -21.43
C LYS A 323 20.40 -13.90 -20.09
N ALA A 324 19.09 -14.15 -20.07
CA ALA A 324 18.44 -14.67 -18.89
C ALA A 324 18.51 -16.22 -18.85
N THR A 325 18.63 -16.78 -17.66
CA THR A 325 18.40 -18.21 -17.39
C THR A 325 17.46 -18.30 -16.20
N THR A 326 16.42 -19.12 -16.30
CA THR A 326 15.43 -19.32 -15.23
C THR A 326 15.74 -20.57 -14.41
N ALA A 327 15.38 -20.54 -13.14
CA ALA A 327 15.40 -21.67 -12.22
C ALA A 327 14.14 -21.63 -11.35
N SER A 328 13.51 -22.78 -11.15
CA SER A 328 12.25 -22.91 -10.40
C SER A 328 12.45 -23.19 -8.91
N SER A 329 13.69 -23.42 -8.48
CA SER A 329 14.02 -23.78 -7.10
C SER A 329 15.45 -23.40 -6.73
N VAL A 330 15.74 -23.36 -5.43
CA VAL A 330 17.09 -23.15 -4.88
C VAL A 330 18.07 -24.23 -5.39
N ALA A 331 17.63 -25.49 -5.49
CA ALA A 331 18.47 -26.57 -5.97
C ALA A 331 18.87 -26.37 -7.44
N GLU A 332 17.91 -26.00 -8.29
CA GLU A 332 18.16 -25.72 -9.71
C GLU A 332 19.04 -24.48 -9.88
N ALA A 333 18.83 -23.43 -9.07
CA ALA A 333 19.65 -22.23 -9.09
C ALA A 333 21.13 -22.55 -8.76
N LEU A 334 21.38 -23.38 -7.75
CA LEU A 334 22.74 -23.83 -7.40
C LEU A 334 23.39 -24.68 -8.50
N ASP A 335 22.61 -25.54 -9.17
CA ASP A 335 23.06 -26.33 -10.31
C ASP A 335 23.46 -25.45 -11.50
N VAL A 336 22.68 -24.40 -11.77
CA VAL A 336 23.00 -23.41 -12.81
C VAL A 336 24.28 -22.65 -12.47
N LEU A 337 24.40 -22.17 -11.23
CA LEU A 337 25.58 -21.45 -10.75
C LEU A 337 26.86 -22.30 -10.76
N ALA A 338 26.74 -23.62 -10.67
CA ALA A 338 27.87 -24.55 -10.79
C ALA A 338 28.31 -24.78 -12.25
N ARG A 339 27.40 -24.63 -13.22
CA ARG A 339 27.63 -24.99 -14.64
C ARG A 339 27.97 -23.80 -15.53
N GLN A 340 27.51 -22.60 -15.17
CA GLN A 340 27.72 -21.40 -15.96
C GLN A 340 28.02 -20.19 -15.09
N ARG A 341 28.78 -19.25 -15.64
CA ARG A 341 28.96 -17.94 -14.99
C ARG A 341 27.67 -17.13 -15.10
N VAL A 342 27.29 -16.54 -13.99
CA VAL A 342 26.18 -15.60 -13.84
C VAL A 342 26.79 -14.29 -13.37
N ASP A 343 26.29 -13.18 -13.90
CA ASP A 343 26.76 -11.83 -13.59
C ASP A 343 25.84 -11.14 -12.58
N VAL A 344 24.53 -11.46 -12.56
CA VAL A 344 23.56 -11.02 -11.54
C VAL A 344 22.56 -12.14 -11.21
N LEU A 345 22.28 -12.36 -9.94
CA LEU A 345 21.21 -13.22 -9.44
C LEU A 345 19.97 -12.37 -9.09
N VAL A 346 18.80 -12.78 -9.53
CA VAL A 346 17.51 -12.25 -9.08
C VAL A 346 16.71 -13.43 -8.54
N SER A 347 16.29 -13.38 -7.28
CA SER A 347 15.60 -14.50 -6.62
C SER A 347 14.35 -14.03 -5.92
N ASP A 348 13.23 -14.74 -6.11
CA ASP A 348 12.14 -14.67 -5.13
C ASP A 348 12.63 -15.18 -3.77
N ILE A 349 12.17 -14.52 -2.72
CA ILE A 349 12.36 -14.94 -1.34
C ILE A 349 11.38 -16.09 -1.01
N GLY A 350 10.15 -16.02 -1.52
CA GLY A 350 9.03 -16.90 -1.15
C GLY A 350 9.02 -18.28 -1.81
N LEU A 351 10.18 -18.84 -2.15
CA LEU A 351 10.27 -20.11 -2.89
C LEU A 351 9.77 -21.31 -2.03
N PRO A 352 9.11 -22.31 -2.63
CA PRO A 352 8.66 -23.51 -1.94
C PRO A 352 9.85 -24.41 -1.55
N GLY A 353 9.89 -24.81 -0.28
CA GLY A 353 10.96 -25.66 0.27
C GLY A 353 12.06 -24.85 0.92
N ASP A 354 13.25 -24.80 0.29
CA ASP A 354 14.32 -23.88 0.68
C ASP A 354 13.97 -22.48 0.16
N ASP A 355 14.01 -21.46 1.03
CA ASP A 355 13.68 -20.09 0.68
C ASP A 355 14.85 -19.33 0.02
N GLY A 356 14.59 -18.15 -0.53
CA GLY A 356 15.63 -17.31 -1.14
C GLY A 356 16.72 -16.87 -0.16
N TYR A 357 16.43 -16.88 1.16
CA TYR A 357 17.43 -16.61 2.20
C TYR A 357 18.43 -17.77 2.34
N ALA A 358 17.97 -19.01 2.26
CA ALA A 358 18.83 -20.19 2.27
C ALA A 358 19.77 -20.21 1.04
N LEU A 359 19.27 -19.80 -0.14
CA LEU A 359 20.08 -19.67 -1.34
C LEU A 359 21.23 -18.69 -1.15
N ILE A 360 20.92 -17.46 -0.71
CA ILE A 360 21.95 -16.42 -0.58
C ILE A 360 22.96 -16.75 0.51
N HIS A 361 22.54 -17.35 1.62
CA HIS A 361 23.43 -17.76 2.70
C HIS A 361 24.46 -18.79 2.20
N ARG A 362 23.99 -19.83 1.48
CA ARG A 362 24.87 -20.85 0.88
C ARG A 362 25.85 -20.26 -0.14
N LEU A 363 25.46 -19.20 -0.86
CA LEU A 363 26.35 -18.51 -1.80
C LEU A 363 27.42 -17.71 -1.07
N ARG A 364 27.05 -16.94 -0.04
CA ARG A 364 28.01 -16.13 0.73
C ARG A 364 28.99 -16.98 1.55
N GLU A 365 28.58 -18.16 2.02
CA GLU A 365 29.50 -19.12 2.66
C GLU A 365 30.59 -19.63 1.70
N ARG A 366 30.31 -19.71 0.39
CA ARG A 366 31.25 -20.20 -0.62
C ARG A 366 32.15 -19.10 -1.20
N GLU A 367 31.76 -17.84 -1.04
CA GLU A 367 32.48 -16.68 -1.58
C GLU A 367 33.41 -16.08 -0.51
N HIS A 368 34.67 -16.52 -0.51
CA HIS A 368 35.71 -15.95 0.36
C HIS A 368 36.13 -14.53 -0.11
N GLN A 369 35.33 -13.53 0.27
CA GLN A 369 35.56 -12.07 0.27
C GLN A 369 35.83 -11.29 -1.05
N GLN A 370 35.21 -10.09 -1.03
CA GLN A 370 35.42 -8.84 -1.79
C GLN A 370 34.66 -8.56 -3.10
N TRP A 371 34.13 -9.56 -3.82
CA TRP A 371 33.04 -9.33 -4.78
C TRP A 371 32.24 -10.62 -5.01
N GLY A 372 31.24 -10.84 -4.17
CA GLY A 372 30.28 -11.92 -4.36
C GLY A 372 29.32 -11.63 -5.52
N LEU A 373 28.73 -12.68 -6.11
CA LEU A 373 27.71 -12.57 -7.14
C LEU A 373 26.64 -11.56 -6.71
N PRO A 374 26.46 -10.43 -7.43
CA PRO A 374 25.43 -9.46 -7.11
C PRO A 374 24.06 -10.13 -7.11
N ALA A 375 23.31 -9.97 -6.02
CA ALA A 375 22.03 -10.61 -5.82
C ALA A 375 20.92 -9.61 -5.48
N ILE A 376 19.78 -9.76 -6.13
CA ILE A 376 18.56 -8.98 -5.95
C ILE A 376 17.48 -9.90 -5.38
N ALA A 377 16.83 -9.49 -4.30
CA ALA A 377 15.70 -10.20 -3.74
C ALA A 377 14.38 -9.63 -4.29
N LEU A 378 13.52 -10.49 -4.84
CA LEU A 378 12.12 -10.18 -5.13
C LEU A 378 11.27 -10.61 -3.94
N SER A 379 10.34 -9.78 -3.49
CA SER A 379 9.49 -10.16 -2.36
C SER A 379 8.06 -9.68 -2.53
N ALA A 380 7.10 -10.49 -2.11
CA ALA A 380 5.71 -10.10 -1.96
C ALA A 380 5.46 -9.12 -0.79
N TYR A 381 6.48 -8.84 0.03
CA TYR A 381 6.37 -8.03 1.23
C TYR A 381 7.25 -6.78 1.13
N ALA A 382 6.63 -5.63 0.90
CA ALA A 382 7.29 -4.34 0.84
C ALA A 382 7.64 -3.76 2.23
N ARG A 383 7.86 -4.59 3.27
CA ARG A 383 8.22 -4.03 4.58
C ARG A 383 9.70 -3.67 4.61
N PRO A 384 10.10 -2.55 5.22
CA PRO A 384 11.51 -2.22 5.44
C PRO A 384 12.25 -3.33 6.20
N GLU A 385 11.58 -4.02 7.12
CA GLU A 385 12.11 -5.20 7.82
C GLU A 385 12.51 -6.34 6.86
N ASP A 386 11.74 -6.56 5.79
CA ASP A 386 12.02 -7.59 4.79
C ASP A 386 13.17 -7.17 3.88
N ARG A 387 13.28 -5.88 3.56
CA ARG A 387 14.44 -5.29 2.88
C ARG A 387 15.70 -5.41 3.74
N ASP A 388 15.64 -5.00 4.99
CA ASP A 388 16.76 -5.06 5.94
C ASP A 388 17.18 -6.51 6.19
N ARG A 389 16.21 -7.43 6.31
CA ARG A 389 16.49 -8.87 6.39
C ARG A 389 17.13 -9.40 5.11
N ALA A 390 16.69 -8.97 3.92
CA ALA A 390 17.32 -9.33 2.65
C ALA A 390 18.77 -8.83 2.56
N LEU A 391 19.02 -7.57 2.89
CA LEU A 391 20.36 -6.99 2.90
C LEU A 391 21.26 -7.69 3.95
N ALA A 392 20.75 -7.91 5.16
CA ALA A 392 21.48 -8.59 6.23
C ALA A 392 21.79 -10.06 5.89
N SER A 393 20.94 -10.72 5.09
CA SER A 393 21.15 -12.11 4.66
C SER A 393 22.16 -12.23 3.51
N GLY A 394 22.56 -11.12 2.89
CA GLY A 394 23.61 -11.09 1.87
C GLY A 394 23.16 -10.68 0.46
N PHE A 395 21.91 -10.24 0.27
CA PHE A 395 21.47 -9.58 -0.96
C PHE A 395 22.02 -8.14 -1.02
N GLN A 396 22.21 -7.61 -2.24
CA GLN A 396 22.69 -6.24 -2.47
C GLN A 396 21.56 -5.26 -2.78
N ALA A 397 20.42 -5.77 -3.25
CA ALA A 397 19.22 -4.97 -3.46
C ALA A 397 17.95 -5.80 -3.25
N HIS A 398 16.83 -5.09 -3.15
CA HIS A 398 15.50 -5.63 -2.94
C HIS A 398 14.53 -4.89 -3.87
N VAL A 399 13.60 -5.63 -4.48
CA VAL A 399 12.53 -5.11 -5.34
C VAL A 399 11.21 -5.73 -4.89
N ALA A 400 10.19 -4.90 -4.68
CA ALA A 400 8.88 -5.36 -4.25
C ALA A 400 8.08 -5.93 -5.44
N LYS A 401 7.28 -6.97 -5.19
CA LYS A 401 6.24 -7.44 -6.10
C LYS A 401 4.96 -6.61 -5.86
N PRO A 402 4.20 -6.19 -6.90
CA PRO A 402 4.43 -6.46 -8.32
C PRO A 402 5.63 -5.68 -8.86
N VAL A 403 6.48 -6.37 -9.65
CA VAL A 403 7.74 -5.83 -10.14
C VAL A 403 7.49 -4.75 -11.19
N ASP A 404 8.00 -3.54 -10.97
CA ASP A 404 8.09 -2.53 -12.01
C ASP A 404 9.25 -2.86 -12.98
N PRO A 405 8.99 -2.97 -14.30
CA PRO A 405 10.02 -3.31 -15.27
C PRO A 405 11.19 -2.34 -15.31
N GLY A 406 10.92 -1.04 -15.19
CA GLY A 406 11.94 0.01 -15.23
C GLY A 406 12.84 -0.04 -13.99
N GLU A 407 12.23 -0.22 -12.81
CA GLU A 407 12.94 -0.37 -11.54
C GLU A 407 13.86 -1.59 -11.57
N LEU A 408 13.36 -2.77 -11.94
CA LEU A 408 14.16 -4.00 -11.94
C LEU A 408 15.37 -3.87 -12.89
N LEU A 409 15.16 -3.38 -14.11
CA LEU A 409 16.23 -3.21 -15.08
C LEU A 409 17.29 -2.20 -14.61
N ALA A 410 16.86 -1.09 -13.99
CA ALA A 410 17.77 -0.10 -13.42
C ALA A 410 18.60 -0.69 -12.27
N VAL A 411 17.99 -1.51 -11.41
CA VAL A 411 18.69 -2.18 -10.30
C VAL A 411 19.70 -3.21 -10.82
N ILE A 412 19.33 -4.01 -11.83
CA ILE A 412 20.24 -4.98 -12.47
C ILE A 412 21.44 -4.25 -13.08
N ALA A 413 21.20 -3.20 -13.87
CA ALA A 413 22.27 -2.42 -14.49
C ALA A 413 23.22 -1.82 -13.47
N ARG A 414 22.68 -1.24 -12.39
CA ARG A 414 23.46 -0.63 -11.32
C ARG A 414 24.35 -1.64 -10.59
N LEU A 415 23.86 -2.85 -10.34
CA LEU A 415 24.61 -3.89 -9.64
C LEU A 415 25.62 -4.62 -10.54
N ALA A 416 25.40 -4.61 -11.85
CA ALA A 416 26.31 -5.19 -12.82
C ALA A 416 27.53 -4.31 -13.14
N GLN A 417 27.48 -3.00 -12.84
CA GLN A 417 28.62 -2.10 -13.04
C GLN A 417 29.69 -2.32 -11.95
N PRO A 418 30.97 -2.55 -12.31
CA PRO A 418 32.05 -2.58 -11.33
C PRO A 418 32.22 -1.19 -10.71
N ALA A 419 32.47 -1.13 -9.40
CA ALA A 419 32.73 0.13 -8.70
C ALA A 419 34.01 0.79 -9.24
N GLU A 420 33.88 1.72 -10.17
CA GLU A 420 34.97 2.59 -10.60
C GLU A 420 35.28 3.62 -9.50
N GLY A 421 36.53 3.66 -9.01
CA GLY A 421 37.12 4.89 -8.47
C GLY A 421 37.47 4.97 -6.97
N LYS A 422 38.31 4.06 -6.43
CA LYS A 422 39.41 4.53 -5.57
C LYS A 422 40.61 4.78 -6.48
N GLN A 423 40.75 6.00 -6.98
CA GLN A 423 41.99 6.43 -7.62
C GLN A 423 43.11 6.34 -6.57
N SER A 424 43.97 5.35 -6.79
CA SER A 424 45.35 5.33 -6.34
C SER A 424 46.00 6.68 -6.62
N SER A 425 46.27 7.45 -5.57
CA SER A 425 47.24 8.54 -5.62
C SER A 425 48.60 7.94 -5.96
N PRO A 426 49.25 8.35 -7.07
CA PRO A 426 50.63 7.98 -7.31
C PRO A 426 51.56 8.97 -6.60
N LEU A 427 52.43 8.38 -5.77
CA LEU A 427 53.65 8.90 -5.13
C LEU A 427 53.51 9.85 -3.93
#